data_AF-A0A177Y473-F1
#
_entry.id   AF-A0A177Y473-F1
#
_cell.length_a   1.000
_cell.length_b   1.000
_cell.length_c   1.000
_cell.angle_alpha   90.00
_cell.angle_beta   90.00
_cell.angle_gamma   90.00
#
_symmetry.space_group_name_H-M   'P 1'
#
loop_
_entity.id
_entity.type
_entity.pdbx_description
1 polymer ?
#
loop_
_entity_poly.entity_id
_entity_poly.type
_entity_poly.pdbx_seq_one_letter_code
_entity_poly.pdbx_strand_id
1 'polypeptide(L)'
;MRWIVISMLALLSAACSQVDTANSSVIEQLEERLEFNTTQGDDSMARAVAFIKDIKRREPKARFVVEYKTGSSDFVATLHDKFKTEGVAKDRYKVVLANPNQEKNILLKAQYVRIRSSDCGVMTFSKREAYRFGCSVEHNRNISLVNPITRVQ
;
A
#
# COMPACT_ATOMS: atom_id res chain seq x y z
N MET A 1 56.03 -24.44 -13.11
CA MET A 1 54.85 -25.02 -12.42
C MET A 1 54.19 -24.04 -11.44
N ARG A 2 54.92 -23.28 -10.60
CA ARG A 2 54.33 -22.34 -9.63
C ARG A 2 53.47 -21.21 -10.22
N TRP A 3 53.80 -20.72 -11.41
CA TRP A 3 53.07 -19.61 -12.04
C TRP A 3 51.70 -20.01 -12.59
N ILE A 4 51.55 -21.24 -13.07
CA ILE A 4 50.26 -21.76 -13.59
C ILE A 4 49.24 -21.90 -12.45
N VAL A 5 49.70 -22.29 -11.26
CA VAL A 5 48.84 -22.42 -10.07
C VAL A 5 48.32 -21.06 -9.61
N ILE A 6 49.14 -20.00 -9.69
CA ILE A 6 48.75 -18.64 -9.31
C ILE A 6 47.72 -18.07 -10.30
N SER A 7 47.87 -18.35 -11.60
CA SER A 7 46.90 -17.95 -12.62
C SER A 7 45.54 -18.66 -12.45
N MET A 8 45.54 -19.93 -12.07
CA MET A 8 44.32 -20.72 -11.85
C MET A 8 43.56 -20.28 -10.58
N LEU A 9 44.29 -19.85 -9.55
CA LEU A 9 43.70 -19.32 -8.30
C LEU A 9 43.06 -17.94 -8.49
N ALA A 10 43.60 -17.11 -9.39
CA ALA A 10 43.03 -15.80 -9.74
C ALA A 10 41.78 -15.89 -10.63
N LEU A 11 41.63 -16.97 -11.40
CA LEU A 11 40.43 -17.24 -12.20
C LEU A 11 39.25 -17.73 -11.34
N LEU A 12 39.51 -18.39 -10.22
CA LEU A 12 38.48 -18.88 -9.29
C LEU A 12 37.87 -17.78 -8.42
N SER A 13 38.57 -16.67 -8.18
CA SER A 13 38.05 -15.51 -7.44
C SER A 13 37.22 -14.55 -8.31
N ALA A 14 37.25 -14.72 -9.64
CA ALA A 14 36.41 -13.99 -10.58
C ALA A 14 35.12 -14.76 -10.94
N ALA A 15 34.87 -15.91 -10.32
CA ALA A 15 33.58 -16.59 -10.37
C ALA A 15 32.55 -15.76 -9.60
N CYS A 16 31.99 -14.81 -10.33
CA CYS A 16 30.87 -13.93 -10.05
C CYS A 16 30.05 -14.33 -8.81
N SER A 17 30.14 -13.51 -7.78
CA SER A 17 29.00 -13.21 -6.93
C SER A 17 27.89 -12.69 -7.84
N GLN A 18 27.11 -13.59 -8.45
CA GLN A 18 25.79 -13.24 -8.93
C GLN A 18 25.03 -12.82 -7.69
N VAL A 19 25.01 -11.51 -7.43
CA VAL A 19 24.02 -10.90 -6.56
C VAL A 19 22.70 -11.35 -7.18
N ASP A 20 22.02 -12.26 -6.49
CA ASP A 20 20.65 -12.63 -6.77
C ASP A 20 19.86 -11.33 -6.77
N THR A 21 19.68 -10.72 -7.94
CA THR A 21 18.68 -9.69 -8.16
C THR A 21 17.35 -10.42 -8.24
N ALA A 22 16.97 -11.03 -7.12
CA ALA A 22 15.62 -11.47 -6.88
C ALA A 22 14.75 -10.24 -7.17
N ASN A 23 13.91 -10.34 -8.20
CA ASN A 23 12.94 -9.32 -8.58
C ASN A 23 12.07 -9.06 -7.34
N SER A 24 12.46 -8.07 -6.54
CA SER A 24 11.77 -7.73 -5.31
C SER A 24 10.81 -6.61 -5.66
N SER A 25 9.52 -6.94 -5.74
CA SER A 25 8.49 -5.92 -5.72
C SER A 25 8.51 -5.31 -4.32
N VAL A 26 9.07 -4.11 -4.17
CA VAL A 26 9.02 -3.39 -2.90
C VAL A 26 7.61 -2.85 -2.72
N ILE A 27 6.92 -3.37 -1.71
CA ILE A 27 5.58 -2.95 -1.32
C ILE A 27 5.74 -1.94 -0.19
N GLU A 28 5.53 -0.65 -0.48
CA GLU A 28 5.56 0.42 0.52
C GLU A 28 4.15 0.65 1.06
N GLN A 29 3.97 0.47 2.37
CA GLN A 29 2.78 0.95 3.05
C GLN A 29 3.00 2.42 3.42
N LEU A 30 2.18 3.30 2.85
CA LEU A 30 2.26 4.74 3.05
C LEU A 30 1.12 5.20 3.97
N GLU A 31 1.43 6.16 4.83
CA GLU A 31 0.47 6.86 5.68
C GLU A 31 0.56 8.37 5.41
N GLU A 32 -0.53 8.96 4.92
CA GLU A 32 -0.70 10.41 4.82
C GLU A 32 -1.56 10.91 5.98
N ARG A 33 -1.22 12.08 6.54
CA ARG A 33 -1.84 12.61 7.76
C ARG A 33 -2.31 14.03 7.54
N LEU A 34 -3.51 14.33 8.02
CA LEU A 34 -4.07 15.68 8.13
C LEU A 34 -4.49 15.92 9.58
N GLU A 35 -3.95 16.97 10.20
CA GLU A 35 -4.21 17.30 11.60
C GLU A 35 -4.67 18.74 11.77
N PHE A 36 -5.61 18.98 12.68
CA PHE A 36 -6.10 20.33 12.97
C PHE A 36 -6.79 20.44 14.34
N ASN A 37 -6.73 21.65 14.91
CA ASN A 37 -7.36 21.97 16.20
C ASN A 37 -8.78 22.48 16.04
N THR A 38 -9.04 23.33 15.05
CA THR A 38 -10.34 23.98 14.95
C THR A 38 -11.35 23.03 14.31
N THR A 39 -12.39 22.72 15.06
CA THR A 39 -13.57 21.98 14.59
C THR A 39 -14.70 22.92 14.18
N GLN A 40 -14.56 24.21 14.48
CA GLN A 40 -15.52 25.24 14.17
C GLN A 40 -15.10 25.99 12.90
N GLY A 41 -15.94 25.90 11.87
CA GLY A 41 -15.79 26.62 10.60
C GLY A 41 -15.84 25.70 9.38
N ASP A 42 -16.43 26.21 8.29
CA ASP A 42 -16.56 25.51 7.01
C ASP A 42 -15.21 25.07 6.41
N ASP A 43 -14.14 25.80 6.73
CA ASP A 43 -12.79 25.54 6.22
C ASP A 43 -12.22 24.18 6.67
N SER A 44 -12.37 23.81 7.96
CA SER A 44 -11.85 22.53 8.45
C SER A 44 -12.56 21.34 7.83
N MET A 45 -13.88 21.42 7.65
CA MET A 45 -14.66 20.38 6.99
C MET A 45 -14.30 20.30 5.50
N ALA A 46 -14.18 21.44 4.82
CA ALA A 46 -13.79 21.51 3.42
C ALA A 46 -12.40 20.88 3.20
N ARG A 47 -11.42 21.18 4.06
CA ARG A 47 -10.08 20.59 4.02
C ARG A 47 -10.09 19.09 4.24
N ALA A 48 -10.86 18.59 5.21
CA ALA A 48 -11.00 17.15 5.45
C ALA A 48 -11.62 16.42 4.24
N VAL A 49 -12.67 16.98 3.66
CA VAL A 49 -13.30 16.43 2.45
C VAL A 49 -12.37 16.48 1.25
N ALA A 50 -11.62 17.58 1.06
CA ALA A 50 -10.65 17.72 -0.02
C ALA A 50 -9.54 16.66 0.09
N PHE A 51 -9.04 16.42 1.31
CA PHE A 51 -8.06 15.37 1.58
C PHE A 51 -8.59 13.96 1.23
N ILE A 52 -9.83 13.64 1.64
CA ILE A 52 -10.47 12.36 1.31
C ILE A 52 -10.62 12.20 -0.20
N LYS A 53 -11.11 13.24 -0.90
CA LYS A 53 -11.29 13.24 -2.35
C LYS A 53 -9.99 13.01 -3.09
N ASP A 54 -8.94 13.73 -2.71
CA ASP A 54 -7.64 13.61 -3.35
C ASP A 54 -7.05 12.21 -3.20
N ILE A 55 -7.07 11.66 -1.99
CA ILE A 55 -6.56 10.31 -1.73
C ILE A 55 -7.41 9.26 -2.42
N LYS A 56 -8.74 9.35 -2.35
CA LYS A 56 -9.61 8.39 -3.06
C LYS A 56 -9.34 8.38 -4.56
N ARG A 57 -9.09 9.55 -5.15
CA ARG A 57 -8.77 9.68 -6.58
C ARG A 57 -7.44 9.02 -6.93
N ARG A 58 -6.40 9.22 -6.10
CA ARG A 58 -5.07 8.63 -6.31
C ARG A 58 -5.04 7.12 -5.98
N GLU A 59 -5.70 6.75 -4.89
CA GLU A 59 -5.57 5.48 -4.19
C GLU A 59 -6.96 4.97 -3.75
N PRO A 60 -7.76 4.39 -4.66
CA PRO A 60 -9.16 4.04 -4.39
C PRO A 60 -9.34 2.93 -3.34
N LYS A 61 -8.27 2.20 -2.99
CA LYS A 61 -8.26 1.15 -1.97
C LYS A 61 -7.76 1.64 -0.59
N ALA A 62 -7.45 2.92 -0.46
CA ALA A 62 -6.98 3.52 0.79
C ALA A 62 -7.95 3.27 1.95
N ARG A 63 -7.39 3.12 3.15
CA ARG A 63 -8.11 3.01 4.41
C ARG A 63 -7.94 4.29 5.19
N PHE A 64 -9.02 4.84 5.71
CA PHE A 64 -9.02 6.06 6.50
C PHE A 64 -9.20 5.76 7.99
N VAL A 65 -8.48 6.46 8.84
CA VAL A 65 -8.65 6.39 10.30
C VAL A 65 -8.78 7.82 10.81
N VAL A 66 -9.88 8.09 11.52
CA VAL A 66 -10.12 9.38 12.17
C VAL A 66 -9.92 9.23 13.67
N GLU A 67 -8.90 9.89 14.20
CA GLU A 67 -8.61 9.95 15.63
C GLU A 67 -9.06 11.31 16.17
N TYR A 68 -9.91 11.33 17.20
CA TYR A 68 -10.50 12.58 17.68
C TYR A 68 -10.60 12.67 19.21
N LYS A 69 -10.44 13.89 19.75
CA LYS A 69 -10.72 14.19 21.16
C LYS A 69 -12.23 14.32 21.39
N THR A 70 -12.72 13.99 22.58
CA THR A 70 -14.15 13.94 22.93
C THR A 70 -14.93 15.23 22.61
N GLY A 71 -14.29 16.40 22.71
CA GLY A 71 -14.88 17.70 22.34
C GLY A 71 -15.09 17.92 20.84
N SER A 72 -14.74 16.97 19.97
CA SER A 72 -14.85 17.06 18.51
C SER A 72 -15.88 16.08 17.91
N SER A 73 -16.73 15.49 18.75
CA SER A 73 -17.66 14.43 18.35
C SER A 73 -18.63 14.86 17.23
N ASP A 74 -19.19 16.07 17.30
CA ASP A 74 -20.16 16.58 16.31
C ASP A 74 -19.52 16.76 14.92
N PHE A 75 -18.27 17.23 14.90
CA PHE A 75 -17.49 17.33 13.67
C PHE A 75 -17.29 15.95 13.04
N VAL A 76 -16.95 14.95 13.86
CA VAL A 76 -16.70 13.59 13.39
C VAL A 76 -17.96 12.91 12.91
N ALA A 77 -19.12 13.16 13.54
CA ALA A 77 -20.41 12.71 13.04
C ALA A 77 -20.70 13.29 11.63
N THR A 78 -20.45 14.59 11.45
CA THR A 78 -20.60 15.24 10.14
C THR A 78 -19.63 14.68 9.11
N LEU A 79 -18.35 14.49 9.48
CA LEU A 79 -17.33 13.92 8.62
C LEU A 79 -17.65 12.47 8.24
N HIS A 80 -18.20 11.68 9.17
CA HIS A 80 -18.64 10.31 8.94
C HIS A 80 -19.70 10.23 7.83
N ASP A 81 -20.65 11.17 7.80
CA ASP A 81 -21.63 11.22 6.72
C ASP A 81 -21.03 11.71 5.40
N LYS A 82 -20.03 12.60 5.45
CA LYS A 82 -19.26 12.97 4.25
C LYS A 82 -18.52 11.77 3.65
N PHE A 83 -17.96 10.85 4.43
CA PHE A 83 -17.34 9.62 3.87
C PHE A 83 -18.31 8.82 3.00
N LYS A 84 -19.60 8.72 3.40
CA LYS A 84 -20.63 8.05 2.61
C LYS A 84 -20.94 8.81 1.33
N THR A 85 -21.13 10.13 1.42
CA THR A 85 -21.40 10.99 0.26
C THR A 85 -20.27 10.96 -0.75
N GLU A 86 -19.02 10.90 -0.26
CA GLU A 86 -17.83 10.77 -1.09
C GLU A 86 -17.62 9.34 -1.59
N GLY A 87 -18.52 8.41 -1.29
CA GLY A 87 -18.51 7.02 -1.78
C GLY A 87 -17.31 6.21 -1.27
N VAL A 88 -16.87 6.45 -0.04
CA VAL A 88 -15.89 5.59 0.64
C VAL A 88 -16.63 4.43 1.29
N ALA A 89 -16.19 3.20 1.00
CA ALA A 89 -16.83 2.00 1.54
C ALA A 89 -16.71 1.93 3.07
N LYS A 90 -17.73 1.39 3.74
CA LYS A 90 -17.84 1.37 5.22
C LYS A 90 -16.70 0.61 5.91
N ASP A 91 -16.13 -0.40 5.25
CA ASP A 91 -14.97 -1.18 5.72
C ASP A 91 -13.64 -0.43 5.57
N ARG A 92 -13.63 0.68 4.83
CA ARG A 92 -12.45 1.47 4.48
C ARG A 92 -12.27 2.71 5.31
N TYR A 93 -13.14 2.99 6.29
CA TYR A 93 -12.89 4.04 7.25
C TYR A 93 -13.21 3.58 8.67
N LYS A 94 -12.46 4.09 9.64
CA LYS A 94 -12.67 3.82 11.07
C LYS A 94 -12.56 5.12 11.86
N VAL A 95 -13.40 5.27 12.87
CA VAL A 95 -13.37 6.38 13.81
C VAL A 95 -12.94 5.84 15.17
N VAL A 96 -11.95 6.47 15.81
CA VAL A 96 -11.40 6.07 17.11
C VAL A 96 -11.13 7.30 17.98
N LEU A 97 -11.16 7.11 19.31
CA LEU A 97 -10.77 8.17 20.22
C LEU A 97 -9.25 8.41 20.12
N ALA A 98 -8.88 9.68 20.25
CA ALA A 98 -7.50 10.12 20.25
C ALA A 98 -6.69 9.47 21.38
N ASN A 99 -5.42 9.17 21.10
CA ASN A 99 -4.45 8.79 22.13
C ASN A 99 -4.26 9.98 23.11
N PRO A 100 -4.05 9.74 24.42
CA PRO A 100 -3.69 10.78 25.39
C PRO A 100 -2.60 11.77 24.92
N ASN A 101 -1.65 11.31 24.12
CA ASN A 101 -0.52 12.11 23.63
C ASN A 101 -0.82 12.89 22.33
N GLN A 102 -2.04 12.80 21.80
CA GLN A 102 -2.40 13.52 20.58
C GLN A 102 -2.48 15.03 20.86
N GLU A 103 -1.64 15.82 20.17
CA GLU A 103 -1.65 17.27 20.34
C GLU A 103 -2.93 17.89 19.76
N LYS A 104 -3.26 17.52 18.52
CA LYS A 104 -4.39 18.12 17.77
C LYS A 104 -5.74 17.50 18.13
N ASN A 105 -6.83 18.25 17.92
CA ASN A 105 -8.17 17.77 18.24
C ASN A 105 -8.64 16.65 17.30
N ILE A 106 -8.28 16.75 16.02
CA ILE A 106 -8.59 15.75 15.00
C ILE A 106 -7.34 15.40 14.23
N LEU A 107 -7.17 14.10 13.97
CA LEU A 107 -6.12 13.51 13.14
C LEU A 107 -6.77 12.53 12.17
N LEU A 108 -6.72 12.86 10.88
CA LEU A 108 -7.18 12.02 9.80
C LEU A 108 -5.97 11.36 9.13
N LYS A 109 -5.91 10.03 9.22
CA LYS A 109 -4.87 9.20 8.59
C LYS A 109 -5.46 8.50 7.38
N ALA A 110 -4.69 8.43 6.31
CA ALA A 110 -4.99 7.63 5.15
C ALA A 110 -3.85 6.65 4.88
N GLN A 111 -4.18 5.36 4.84
CA GLN A 111 -3.24 4.27 4.74
C GLN A 111 -3.49 3.52 3.43
N TYR A 112 -2.45 3.40 2.61
CA TYR A 112 -2.54 2.70 1.34
C TYR A 112 -1.20 2.08 0.98
N VAL A 113 -1.21 1.20 -0.01
CA VAL A 113 -0.04 0.43 -0.41
C VAL A 113 0.34 0.83 -1.81
N ARG A 114 1.60 1.26 -1.98
CA ARG A 114 2.18 1.57 -3.29
C ARG A 114 3.24 0.54 -3.62
N ILE A 115 3.11 -0.10 -4.77
CA ILE A 115 4.12 -1.01 -5.28
C ILE A 115 5.12 -0.18 -6.09
N ARG A 116 6.36 -0.05 -5.61
CA ARG A 116 7.45 0.50 -6.41
C ARG A 116 8.03 -0.61 -7.26
N SER A 117 7.56 -0.74 -8.50
CA SER A 117 8.19 -1.60 -9.50
C SER A 117 9.20 -0.77 -10.30
N SER A 118 10.51 -0.86 -10.03
CA SER A 118 11.49 -0.39 -11.02
C SER A 118 11.76 -1.44 -12.09
N ASP A 119 11.58 -2.73 -11.84
CA ASP A 119 11.95 -3.76 -12.82
C ASP A 119 11.00 -4.97 -12.79
N CYS A 120 9.79 -4.82 -13.33
CA CYS A 120 9.12 -5.99 -13.90
C CYS A 120 9.66 -6.17 -15.32
N GLY A 121 10.83 -6.80 -15.45
CA GLY A 121 11.42 -7.15 -16.73
C GLY A 121 10.42 -7.88 -17.63
N VAL A 122 10.44 -7.57 -18.92
CA VAL A 122 9.51 -8.12 -19.93
C VAL A 122 9.54 -9.67 -19.87
N MET A 123 8.39 -10.27 -19.58
CA MET A 123 8.25 -11.72 -19.45
C MET A 123 8.33 -12.40 -20.83
N THR A 124 9.38 -13.18 -21.09
CA THR A 124 9.44 -14.10 -22.23
C THR A 124 9.29 -15.55 -21.74
N PHE A 125 8.40 -16.32 -22.38
CA PHE A 125 8.05 -17.71 -22.05
C PHE A 125 9.20 -18.74 -21.99
N SER A 126 10.42 -18.34 -22.38
CA SER A 126 11.61 -19.20 -22.43
C SER A 126 12.28 -19.47 -21.08
N LYS A 127 11.82 -18.87 -19.98
CA LYS A 127 12.45 -19.02 -18.64
C LYS A 127 11.47 -19.56 -17.58
N ARG A 128 10.75 -20.63 -17.92
CA ARG A 128 9.75 -21.29 -17.04
C ARG A 128 10.30 -21.73 -15.68
N GLU A 129 11.61 -21.91 -15.56
CA GLU A 129 12.29 -22.38 -14.34
C GLU A 129 12.81 -21.24 -13.44
N ALA A 130 12.89 -20.00 -13.93
CA ALA A 130 13.41 -18.85 -13.18
C ALA A 130 12.34 -17.93 -12.59
N TYR A 131 11.06 -18.21 -12.82
CA TYR A 131 9.95 -17.41 -12.28
C TYR A 131 9.21 -18.20 -11.21
N ARG A 132 9.59 -17.99 -9.95
CA ARG A 132 8.67 -18.21 -8.84
C ARG A 132 7.56 -17.16 -8.94
N PHE A 133 6.44 -17.59 -9.51
CA PHE A 133 5.08 -17.08 -9.34
C PHE A 133 4.95 -15.95 -8.30
N GLY A 134 5.06 -14.72 -8.79
CA GLY A 134 4.89 -13.51 -8.00
C GLY A 134 5.19 -12.37 -8.94
N CYS A 135 4.19 -11.69 -9.46
CA CYS A 135 3.40 -10.83 -8.61
C CYS A 135 1.93 -10.85 -9.06
N SER A 136 1.05 -11.30 -8.16
CA SER A 136 -0.41 -11.06 -8.17
C SER A 136 -1.27 -11.69 -9.28
N VAL A 137 -0.81 -11.78 -10.52
CA VAL A 137 -1.64 -12.17 -11.67
C VAL A 137 -1.69 -13.69 -11.84
N GLU A 138 -0.58 -14.37 -11.63
CA GLU A 138 -0.53 -15.83 -11.63
C GLU A 138 -1.27 -16.46 -10.44
N HIS A 139 -1.34 -15.77 -9.29
CA HIS A 139 -2.13 -16.22 -8.14
C HIS A 139 -3.63 -16.25 -8.47
N ASN A 140 -4.16 -15.20 -9.09
CA ASN A 140 -5.58 -15.15 -9.47
C ASN A 140 -5.91 -16.11 -10.62
N ARG A 141 -4.97 -16.34 -11.54
CA ARG A 141 -5.16 -17.26 -12.66
C ARG A 141 -5.19 -18.73 -12.24
N ASN A 142 -4.34 -19.14 -11.29
CA ASN A 142 -4.36 -20.50 -10.76
C ASN A 142 -5.68 -20.79 -10.02
N ILE A 143 -6.14 -19.90 -9.15
CA ILE A 143 -7.40 -20.09 -8.40
C ILE A 143 -8.62 -20.22 -9.33
N SER A 144 -8.68 -19.46 -10.43
CA SER A 144 -9.77 -19.55 -11.41
C SER A 144 -9.77 -20.82 -12.27
N LEU A 145 -8.64 -21.54 -12.37
CA LEU A 145 -8.50 -22.70 -13.25
C LEU A 145 -8.67 -24.05 -12.54
N VAL A 146 -8.50 -24.12 -11.20
CA VAL A 146 -8.65 -25.38 -10.44
C VAL A 146 -10.03 -25.55 -9.78
N ASN A 147 -10.72 -24.44 -9.49
CA ASN A 147 -12.12 -24.45 -9.08
C ASN A 147 -12.91 -23.58 -10.05
N PRO A 148 -13.30 -24.12 -11.22
CA PRO A 148 -14.29 -23.42 -12.04
C PRO A 148 -15.53 -23.18 -11.17
N ILE A 149 -16.08 -21.97 -11.22
CA ILE A 149 -17.39 -21.69 -10.64
C ILE A 149 -18.38 -22.54 -11.43
N THR A 150 -18.66 -23.74 -10.94
CA THR A 150 -19.77 -24.54 -11.43
C THR A 150 -21.04 -23.79 -11.04
N ARG A 151 -21.83 -23.45 -12.06
CA ARG A 151 -23.12 -22.79 -11.86
C ARG A 151 -23.93 -23.57 -10.84
N VAL A 152 -24.51 -22.83 -9.90
CA VAL A 152 -25.61 -23.30 -9.05
C VAL A 152 -26.78 -23.62 -9.98
N GLN A 153 -27.16 -24.91 -10.04
CA GLN A 153 -28.45 -25.39 -10.49
C GLN A 153 -28.86 -26.54 -9.58
#